data_AF-A0A2W0BI84-F1
#
_entry.id   AF-A0A2W0BI84-F1
#
_cell.length_a   1.000
_cell.length_b   1.000
_cell.length_c   1.000
_cell.angle_alpha   90.00
_cell.angle_beta   90.00
_cell.angle_gamma   90.00
#
_symmetry.space_group_name_H-M   'P 1'
#
loop_
_entity.id
_entity.type
_entity.pdbx_description
1 polymer ?
#
loop_
_entity_poly.entity_id
_entity_poly.type
_entity_poly.pdbx_seq_one_letter_code
_entity_poly.pdbx_strand_id
1 'polypeptide(L)'
;MLVTYKVDGNELDMTTPTGQSYAAKLDGTDAPYQGDPGTTSVSVKRISDNVVQETDKRNGKVTYVNTMTIAPDGKTMTVDVNDKLHRTTSKFTAEKQ
;
A
#
# COMPACT_ATOMS: atom_id res chain seq x y z
N MET A 1 4.35 12.51 -4.93
CA MET A 1 3.63 12.24 -3.67
C MET A 1 4.65 11.74 -2.68
N LEU A 2 4.66 12.28 -1.46
CA LEU A 2 5.55 11.79 -0.39
C LEU A 2 4.75 10.82 0.48
N VAL A 3 5.30 9.63 0.69
CA VAL A 3 4.75 8.60 1.58
C VAL A 3 5.89 8.08 2.44
N THR A 4 5.64 7.85 3.71
CA THR A 4 6.59 7.24 4.62
C THR A 4 6.08 5.86 5.02
N TYR A 5 6.89 4.84 4.73
CA TYR A 5 6.67 3.46 5.17
C TYR A 5 7.65 3.11 6.28
N LYS A 6 7.14 2.48 7.35
CA LYS A 6 7.97 1.92 8.42
C LYS A 6 7.51 0.48 8.66
N VAL A 7 8.46 -0.45 8.60
CA VAL A 7 8.21 -1.86 8.95
C VAL A 7 8.61 -2.09 10.40
N ASP A 8 7.69 -2.60 11.20
CA ASP A 8 7.94 -3.04 12.58
C ASP A 8 7.55 -4.51 12.72
N GLY A 9 8.56 -5.40 12.66
CA GLY A 9 8.34 -6.84 12.66
C GLY A 9 7.46 -7.31 11.49
N ASN A 10 6.20 -7.64 11.80
CA ASN A 10 5.20 -8.10 10.83
C ASN A 10 4.13 -7.04 10.52
N GLU A 11 4.34 -5.80 10.94
CA GLU A 11 3.44 -4.67 10.71
C GLU A 11 4.10 -3.64 9.78
N LEU A 12 3.28 -3.00 8.95
CA LEU A 12 3.65 -1.89 8.10
C LEU A 12 2.83 -0.67 8.50
N ASP A 13 3.52 0.36 8.98
CA ASP A 13 2.97 1.69 9.16
C ASP A 13 3.15 2.50 7.87
N MET A 14 2.09 3.14 7.43
CA MET A 14 2.11 4.11 6.33
C MET A 14 1.58 5.44 6.84
N THR A 15 2.27 6.52 6.51
CA THR A 15 1.80 7.89 6.76
C THR A 15 2.08 8.78 5.55
N THR A 16 1.20 9.77 5.34
CA THR A 16 1.43 10.86 4.40
C THR A 16 1.40 12.21 5.13
N PRO A 17 2.09 13.24 4.61
CA PRO A 17 2.00 14.60 5.15
C PRO A 17 0.60 15.21 5.10
N THR A 18 -0.29 14.65 4.29
CA THR A 18 -1.69 15.09 4.15
C THR A 18 -2.63 14.45 5.19
N GLY A 19 -2.08 13.67 6.13
CA GLY A 19 -2.84 13.08 7.24
C GLY A 19 -3.43 11.70 6.97
N GLN A 20 -3.12 11.09 5.82
CA GLN A 20 -3.51 9.70 5.57
C GLN A 20 -2.58 8.76 6.32
N SER A 21 -3.14 7.71 6.92
CA SER A 21 -2.33 6.72 7.63
C SER A 21 -3.01 5.38 7.81
N TYR A 22 -2.21 4.34 7.99
CA TYR A 22 -2.65 3.03 8.49
C TYR A 22 -1.51 2.32 9.22
N ALA A 23 -1.87 1.32 10.01
CA ALA A 23 -0.97 0.33 10.58
C ALA A 23 -1.55 -1.05 10.27
N ALA A 24 -0.88 -1.82 9.41
CA ALA A 24 -1.42 -3.06 8.86
C ALA A 24 -0.43 -4.22 8.98
N LYS A 25 -0.93 -5.38 9.42
CA LYS A 25 -0.13 -6.60 9.41
C LYS A 25 0.14 -7.05 7.98
N LEU A 26 1.30 -7.66 7.76
CA LEU A 26 1.73 -8.18 6.46
C LEU A 26 1.14 -9.57 6.12
N ASP A 27 0.11 -10.01 6.86
CA ASP A 27 -0.54 -11.32 6.72
C ASP A 27 -1.80 -11.30 5.84
N GLY A 28 -2.23 -10.12 5.37
CA GLY A 28 -3.43 -9.93 4.57
C GLY A 28 -4.70 -9.66 5.38
N THR A 29 -4.61 -9.49 6.70
CA THR A 29 -5.75 -9.04 7.52
C THR A 29 -6.12 -7.58 7.23
N ASP A 30 -7.40 -7.25 7.39
CA ASP A 30 -7.89 -5.88 7.20
C ASP A 30 -7.52 -5.00 8.40
N ALA A 31 -7.04 -3.80 8.11
CA ALA A 31 -6.74 -2.73 9.05
C ALA A 31 -7.50 -1.45 8.68
N PRO A 32 -7.84 -0.59 9.65
CA PRO A 32 -8.50 0.68 9.36
C PRO A 32 -7.56 1.63 8.62
N TYR A 33 -8.09 2.32 7.61
CA TYR A 33 -7.41 3.40 6.91
C TYR A 33 -7.96 4.73 7.41
N GLN A 34 -7.08 5.67 7.76
CA GLN A 34 -7.43 6.95 8.35
C GLN A 34 -7.07 8.11 7.43
N GLY A 35 -7.83 9.21 7.50
CA GLY A 35 -7.53 10.45 6.77
C GLY A 35 -7.90 10.45 5.28
N ASP A 36 -8.56 9.40 4.77
CA ASP A 36 -9.02 9.32 3.38
C ASP A 36 -10.53 9.05 3.32
N PRO A 37 -11.35 9.96 2.75
CA PRO A 37 -12.79 9.73 2.61
C PRO A 37 -13.13 8.65 1.56
N GLY A 38 -12.18 8.32 0.69
CA GLY A 38 -12.30 7.35 -0.39
C GLY A 38 -11.82 5.95 -0.04
N THR A 39 -11.08 5.76 1.07
CA THR A 39 -10.54 4.48 1.52
C THR A 39 -10.80 4.30 3.01
N THR A 40 -11.51 3.25 3.38
CA THR A 40 -11.92 3.00 4.78
C THR A 40 -11.09 1.93 5.46
N SER A 41 -10.54 1.01 4.68
CA SER A 41 -9.68 -0.06 5.19
C SER A 41 -8.67 -0.49 4.14
N VAL A 42 -7.61 -1.13 4.60
CA VAL A 42 -6.51 -1.66 3.80
C VAL A 42 -6.16 -3.05 4.28
N SER A 43 -5.71 -3.91 3.37
CA SER A 43 -5.07 -5.17 3.69
C SER A 43 -3.70 -5.20 3.03
N VAL A 44 -2.69 -5.59 3.80
CA VAL A 44 -1.31 -5.67 3.29
C VAL A 44 -0.83 -7.11 3.43
N LYS A 45 -0.26 -7.65 2.37
CA LYS A 45 0.25 -9.01 2.35
C LYS A 45 1.65 -9.06 1.77
N ARG A 46 2.59 -9.68 2.51
CA ARG A 46 3.90 -10.02 1.94
C ARG A 46 3.74 -11.19 0.98
N ILE A 47 4.16 -10.99 -0.27
CA ILE A 47 4.13 -12.02 -1.32
C ILE A 47 5.49 -12.72 -1.44
N SER A 48 6.57 -11.95 -1.32
CA SER A 48 7.96 -12.44 -1.22
C SER A 48 8.79 -11.43 -0.41
N ASP A 49 10.09 -11.71 -0.22
CA ASP A 49 11.00 -10.85 0.56
C ASP A 49 11.05 -9.40 0.07
N ASN A 50 10.82 -9.16 -1.22
CA ASN A 50 10.84 -7.84 -1.84
C ASN A 50 9.53 -7.45 -2.53
N VAL A 51 8.46 -8.23 -2.36
CA VAL A 51 7.14 -7.94 -2.96
C VAL A 51 6.06 -7.90 -1.89
N VAL A 52 5.35 -6.77 -1.85
CA VAL A 52 4.19 -6.54 -0.98
C VAL A 52 2.98 -6.22 -1.84
N GLN A 53 1.83 -6.78 -1.49
CA GLN A 53 0.56 -6.41 -2.08
C GLN A 53 -0.27 -5.65 -1.07
N GLU A 54 -0.76 -4.48 -1.46
CA GLU A 54 -1.70 -3.66 -0.70
C GLU A 54 -3.04 -3.67 -1.42
N THR A 55 -4.13 -3.81 -0.67
CA THR A 55 -5.49 -3.81 -1.17
C THR A 55 -6.31 -2.78 -0.43
N ASP A 56 -6.64 -1.70 -1.12
CA ASP A 56 -7.48 -0.63 -0.57
C ASP A 56 -8.96 -0.96 -0.76
N LYS A 57 -9.74 -0.64 0.26
CA LYS A 57 -11.17 -0.92 0.29
C LYS A 57 -11.95 0.31 0.73
N ARG A 58 -13.13 0.48 0.13
CA ARG A 58 -14.16 1.42 0.57
C ARG A 58 -15.38 0.65 1.03
N ASN A 59 -15.70 0.75 2.32
CA ASN A 59 -16.83 0.03 2.95
C ASN A 59 -16.78 -1.48 2.65
N GLY A 60 -15.60 -2.10 2.77
CA GLY A 60 -15.38 -3.52 2.49
C GLY A 60 -15.26 -3.91 1.01
N LYS A 61 -15.57 -3.00 0.07
CA LYS A 61 -15.41 -3.24 -1.37
C LYS A 61 -14.00 -2.84 -1.82
N VAL A 62 -13.30 -3.75 -2.50
CA VAL A 62 -11.97 -3.48 -3.08
C VAL A 62 -12.06 -2.39 -4.15
N THR A 63 -11.21 -1.37 -4.02
CA THR A 63 -11.08 -0.25 -4.96
C THR A 63 -9.74 -0.26 -5.68
N TYR A 64 -8.66 -0.58 -4.97
CA TYR A 64 -7.32 -0.71 -5.55
C TYR A 64 -6.64 -2.00 -5.11
N VAL A 65 -5.80 -2.54 -6.01
CA VAL A 65 -4.82 -3.57 -5.68
C VAL A 65 -3.46 -3.08 -6.19
N ASN A 66 -2.56 -2.79 -5.26
CA ASN A 66 -1.24 -2.25 -5.53
C ASN A 66 -0.21 -3.36 -5.28
N THR A 67 0.60 -3.70 -6.29
CA THR A 67 1.73 -4.62 -6.12
C THR A 67 3.02 -3.82 -6.10
N MET A 68 3.66 -3.79 -4.94
CA MET A 68 4.88 -3.04 -4.68
C MET A 68 6.07 -3.99 -4.72
N THR A 69 7.01 -3.75 -5.64
CA THR A 69 8.25 -4.51 -5.78
C THR A 69 9.43 -3.62 -5.43
N ILE A 70 10.11 -3.94 -4.34
CA ILE A 70 11.30 -3.24 -3.87
C ILE A 70 12.50 -3.77 -4.65
N ALA A 71 13.31 -2.86 -5.19
CA ALA A 71 14.53 -3.24 -5.90
C ALA A 71 15.56 -3.86 -4.93
N PRO A 72 16.46 -4.74 -5.40
CA PRO A 72 17.46 -5.39 -4.54
C PRO A 72 18.36 -4.42 -3.77
N ASP A 73 18.58 -3.21 -4.28
CA ASP A 73 19.37 -2.17 -3.62
C ASP A 73 18.58 -1.36 -2.58
N GLY A 74 17.26 -1.58 -2.46
CA GLY A 74 16.36 -0.89 -1.55
C GLY A 74 16.19 0.61 -1.83
N LYS A 75 16.68 1.12 -2.97
CA LYS A 75 16.62 2.55 -3.31
C LYS A 75 15.37 2.92 -4.08
N THR A 76 14.79 1.96 -4.79
CA THR A 76 13.60 2.17 -5.61
C THR A 76 12.54 1.11 -5.32
N MET A 77 11.29 1.49 -5.56
CA MET A 77 10.13 0.61 -5.47
C MET A 77 9.27 0.81 -6.71
N THR A 78 9.01 -0.26 -7.45
CA THR A 78 8.06 -0.25 -8.56
C THR A 78 6.67 -0.59 -8.03
N VAL A 79 5.67 0.19 -8.40
CA VAL A 79 4.27 -0.02 -8.00
C VAL A 79 3.43 -0.24 -9.24
N ASP A 80 2.83 -1.42 -9.33
CA ASP A 80 1.80 -1.76 -10.31
C ASP A 80 0.42 -1.59 -9.65
N VAL A 81 -0.37 -0.64 -10.14
CA VAL A 81 -1.69 -0.28 -9.60
C VAL A 81 -2.78 -0.87 -10.47
N ASN A 82 -3.72 -1.57 -9.85
CA ASN A 82 -4.95 -2.04 -10.47
C ASN A 82 -6.14 -1.32 -9.86
N ASP A 83 -6.69 -0.35 -10.58
CA ASP A 83 -7.90 0.37 -10.19
C ASP A 83 -9.12 -0.49 -10.54
N LYS A 84 -9.71 -1.12 -9.52
CA LYS A 84 -10.90 -1.96 -9.68
C LYS A 84 -12.15 -1.16 -9.94
N LEU A 85 -12.18 0.10 -9.52
CA LEU A 85 -13.34 0.97 -9.71
C LEU A 85 -13.46 1.42 -11.17
N HIS A 86 -12.34 1.83 -11.77
CA HIS A 86 -12.29 2.35 -13.14
C HIS A 86 -11.84 1.32 -14.18
N ARG A 87 -11.44 0.12 -13.75
CA ARG A 87 -10.92 -0.97 -14.62
C ARG A 87 -9.69 -0.54 -15.41
N THR A 88 -8.82 0.22 -14.79
CA THR A 88 -7.57 0.70 -15.38
C THR A 88 -6.38 0.17 -14.60
N THR A 89 -5.22 0.17 -15.26
CA THR A 89 -3.95 -0.17 -14.63
C THR A 89 -2.94 0.92 -14.90
N SER A 90 -2.09 1.20 -13.93
CA SER A 90 -0.97 2.13 -14.08
C SER A 90 0.27 1.57 -13.39
N LYS A 91 1.44 2.11 -13.73
CA LYS A 91 2.71 1.69 -13.17
C LYS A 91 3.57 2.93 -12.93
N PHE A 92 4.23 2.99 -11.79
CA PHE A 92 5.20 4.05 -11.50
C PHE A 92 6.35 3.52 -10.64
N THR A 93 7.44 4.27 -10.61
CA THR A 93 8.59 4.00 -9.75
C THR A 93 8.68 5.08 -8.68
N ALA A 94 8.77 4.67 -7.43
CA ALA A 94 9.07 5.52 -6.30
C ALA A 94 10.56 5.40 -5.95
N GLU A 95 11.16 6.52 -5.58
CA GLU A 95 12.54 6.61 -5.11
C GLU A 95 12.54 6.90 -3.61
N LYS A 96 13.41 6.21 -2.88
CA LYS A 96 13.63 6.47 -1.46
C LYS A 96 14.33 7.82 -1.29
N GLN A 97 13.75 8.70 -0.49
CA GLN A 97 14.32 10.00 -0.13
C GLN A 97 15.16 9.93 1.15
#